data_AF-A0A0A1WM43-F1
#
_entry.id   AF-A0A0A1WM43-F1
#
_cell.length_a   1.000
_cell.length_b   1.000
_cell.length_c   1.000
_cell.angle_alpha   90.00
_cell.angle_beta   90.00
_cell.angle_gamma   90.00
#
_symmetry.space_group_name_H-M   'P 1'
#
loop_
_entity.id
_entity.type
_entity.pdbx_description
1 polymer ?
#
loop_
_entity_poly.entity_id
_entity_poly.type
_entity_poly.pdbx_seq_one_letter_code
_entity_poly.pdbx_strand_id
1 'polypeptide(L)'
;MGSNSIFTILIWIVIYIVIILLVHQPDAQNVNIKPNNLQINNIINGPEQSGVAVNLKLPEETIINSFNKYDKNECAPCVIKVNGHMTDKSPLLTQPNKLAYMQPNKSGEIVIPYGGWVDLRCGDAFVNTCVQILKAQCDGDQNFRINQEVVKYEKINCTSVSRPIPTRTGRGDGELLTFANHFEDGEICTMQVCFDKINLKTYYVAHTIYAGTKHRKLKVPRTNFSQEDFFPGVNVDHCYKQKTQIETLSRILGVDASIYITTKNYLSRGHLAAKADQIFSGQQKSTFHFLNAAPQWQSFNGGNWSTIEDDVREYANNNGTTLLCWTGILGICTLPDVDGVQQPLHLHIDEQNNHTIPVPKLFFRIVIDSESRKGIVLVGVNNPYLTLEEVRTGAYMVAEDLSDQVTWIQWDRQNVNKGYCYACSVPNFTAIVKNLPHDDLKTTGVLGLKELSK
;
A
#
# COMPACT_ATOMS: atom_id res chain seq x y z
N MET A 1 43.34 -10.67 42.52
CA MET A 1 43.59 -11.07 41.11
C MET A 1 42.68 -12.25 40.79
N GLY A 2 41.55 -12.04 40.11
CA GLY A 2 40.51 -13.09 40.06
C GLY A 2 39.34 -12.81 39.12
N SER A 3 39.59 -12.42 37.87
CA SER A 3 38.54 -12.38 36.83
C SER A 3 38.88 -13.18 35.55
N ASN A 4 40.07 -13.78 35.45
CA ASN A 4 40.49 -14.56 34.26
C ASN A 4 40.13 -16.06 34.31
N SER A 5 39.56 -16.55 35.41
CA SER A 5 39.23 -17.98 35.56
C SER A 5 37.81 -18.33 35.11
N ILE A 6 36.88 -17.38 35.08
CA ILE A 6 35.48 -17.63 34.71
C ILE A 6 35.32 -17.58 33.18
N PHE A 7 36.02 -16.65 32.52
CA PHE A 7 35.98 -16.50 31.07
C PHE A 7 36.59 -17.69 30.33
N THR A 8 37.64 -18.28 30.88
CA THR A 8 38.28 -19.49 30.32
C THR A 8 37.36 -20.71 30.44
N ILE A 9 36.66 -20.88 31.56
CA ILE A 9 35.70 -21.98 31.75
C ILE A 9 34.51 -21.87 30.77
N LEU A 10 33.98 -20.67 30.57
CA LEU A 10 32.89 -20.42 29.60
C LEU A 10 33.30 -20.75 28.16
N ILE A 11 34.54 -20.41 27.76
CA ILE A 11 35.06 -20.74 26.43
C ILE A 11 35.17 -22.26 26.25
N TRP A 12 35.65 -22.99 27.25
CA TRP A 12 35.73 -24.46 27.19
C TRP A 12 34.35 -25.13 27.13
N ILE A 13 33.35 -24.59 27.82
CA ILE A 13 31.97 -25.09 27.76
C ILE A 13 31.38 -24.88 26.35
N VAL A 14 31.58 -23.70 25.75
CA VAL A 14 31.10 -23.42 24.39
C VAL A 14 31.79 -24.32 23.36
N ILE A 15 33.10 -24.50 23.46
CA ILE A 15 33.86 -25.42 22.58
C ILE A 15 33.35 -26.86 22.73
N TYR A 16 33.10 -27.32 23.95
CA TYR A 16 32.59 -28.66 24.21
C TYR A 16 31.17 -28.87 23.65
N ILE A 17 30.29 -27.88 23.78
CA ILE A 17 28.92 -27.91 23.20
C ILE A 17 28.99 -27.92 21.67
N VAL A 18 29.87 -27.12 21.05
CA VAL A 18 30.06 -27.11 19.59
C VAL A 18 30.61 -28.45 19.10
N ILE A 19 31.53 -29.08 19.84
CA ILE A 19 32.02 -30.43 19.50
C ILE A 19 30.91 -31.47 19.61
N ILE A 20 30.05 -31.42 20.63
CA ILE A 20 28.90 -32.32 20.74
C ILE A 20 27.92 -32.12 19.57
N LEU A 21 27.64 -30.87 19.19
CA LEU A 21 26.76 -30.55 18.05
C LEU A 21 27.35 -30.97 16.70
N LEU A 22 28.68 -31.01 16.56
CA LEU A 22 29.37 -31.50 15.37
C LEU A 22 29.49 -33.04 15.33
N VAL A 23 29.49 -33.71 16.49
CA VAL A 23 29.61 -35.18 16.60
C VAL A 23 28.23 -35.88 16.57
N HIS A 24 27.12 -35.16 16.73
CA HIS A 24 25.75 -35.70 16.67
C HIS A 24 24.92 -35.08 15.53
N GLN A 25 25.39 -35.19 14.30
CA GLN A 25 24.51 -35.13 13.13
C GLN A 25 24.08 -36.56 12.74
N PRO A 26 22.79 -36.92 12.85
CA PRO A 26 22.31 -38.18 12.29
C PRO A 26 22.35 -38.12 10.76
N ASP A 27 22.98 -39.13 10.15
CA ASP A 27 23.12 -39.28 8.71
C ASP A 27 21.78 -39.15 7.99
N ALA A 28 21.70 -38.17 7.09
CA ALA A 28 20.62 -38.06 6.12
C ALA A 28 20.72 -39.23 5.13
N GLN A 29 19.86 -40.24 5.30
CA GLN A 29 19.71 -41.27 4.28
C GLN A 29 19.12 -40.65 3.00
N ASN A 30 19.90 -40.71 1.92
CA ASN A 30 19.46 -40.43 0.55
C ASN A 30 18.33 -41.38 0.13
N VAL A 31 17.08 -40.96 0.32
CA VAL A 31 15.93 -41.61 -0.31
C VAL A 31 15.83 -41.10 -1.75
N ASN A 32 16.38 -41.89 -2.66
CA ASN A 32 16.31 -41.69 -4.10
C ASN A 32 14.90 -42.07 -4.58
N ILE A 33 13.98 -41.10 -4.61
CA ILE A 33 12.62 -41.31 -5.16
C ILE A 33 12.72 -41.28 -6.69
N LYS A 34 12.78 -42.46 -7.31
CA LYS A 34 12.47 -42.61 -8.74
C LYS A 34 10.96 -42.48 -8.96
N PRO A 35 10.50 -41.84 -10.04
CA PRO A 35 9.08 -41.72 -10.34
C PRO A 35 8.56 -43.08 -10.83
N ASN A 36 7.81 -43.79 -9.98
CA ASN A 36 7.07 -44.97 -10.40
C ASN A 36 5.75 -44.55 -11.05
N ASN A 37 5.74 -44.59 -12.37
CA ASN A 37 4.54 -44.78 -13.17
C ASN A 37 3.82 -46.05 -12.68
N LEU A 38 2.60 -45.89 -12.16
CA LEU A 38 1.67 -47.00 -11.94
C LEU A 38 1.24 -47.53 -13.31
N GLN A 39 2.02 -48.46 -13.86
CA GLN A 39 1.49 -49.44 -14.82
C GLN A 39 0.87 -50.58 -14.02
N ILE A 40 -0.45 -50.70 -14.16
CA ILE A 40 -1.21 -51.88 -13.75
C ILE A 40 -0.79 -53.01 -14.69
N ASN A 41 -0.05 -53.99 -14.19
CA ASN A 41 0.12 -55.27 -14.87
C ASN A 41 -0.05 -56.41 -13.87
N ASN A 42 -1.00 -57.27 -14.24
CA ASN A 42 -1.36 -58.55 -13.63
C ASN A 42 -0.12 -59.42 -13.35
N ILE A 43 -0.19 -60.24 -12.31
CA ILE A 43 0.10 -61.70 -12.36
C ILE A 43 -0.53 -62.34 -11.10
N ILE A 44 -1.60 -63.09 -11.36
CA ILE A 44 -2.04 -64.22 -10.56
C ILE A 44 -1.01 -65.33 -10.78
N ASN A 45 -0.54 -66.00 -9.71
CA ASN A 45 -0.30 -67.45 -9.66
C ASN A 45 0.28 -67.87 -8.29
N GLY A 46 -0.62 -68.29 -7.39
CA GLY A 46 -0.38 -69.35 -6.40
C GLY A 46 -1.27 -70.54 -6.78
N PRO A 47 -0.87 -71.79 -6.47
CA PRO A 47 -1.29 -72.98 -7.22
C PRO A 47 -2.76 -73.36 -6.98
N GLU A 48 -3.36 -73.86 -8.05
CA GLU A 48 -4.67 -74.51 -8.11
C GLU A 48 -4.80 -75.64 -7.07
N GLN A 49 -5.98 -75.79 -6.44
CA GLN A 49 -6.83 -76.98 -6.61
C GLN A 49 -8.29 -76.73 -6.18
N SER A 50 -9.19 -77.24 -7.02
CA SER A 50 -10.62 -77.56 -6.84
C SER A 50 -11.58 -76.43 -6.47
N GLY A 51 -12.43 -76.06 -7.44
CA GLY A 51 -13.38 -74.97 -7.34
C GLY A 51 -14.63 -75.23 -6.51
N VAL A 52 -15.13 -74.14 -5.92
CA VAL A 52 -16.53 -73.73 -6.00
C VAL A 52 -16.51 -72.20 -6.17
N ALA A 53 -16.81 -71.70 -7.37
CA ALA A 53 -16.92 -70.27 -7.62
C ALA A 53 -18.26 -69.77 -7.09
N VAL A 54 -18.26 -69.12 -5.93
CA VAL A 54 -19.38 -68.29 -5.48
C VAL A 54 -19.32 -66.99 -6.25
N ASN A 55 -20.21 -66.86 -7.24
CA ASN A 55 -20.31 -65.70 -8.11
C ASN A 55 -21.09 -64.58 -7.40
N LEU A 56 -20.43 -63.85 -6.51
CA LEU A 56 -20.93 -62.58 -5.98
C LEU A 56 -20.61 -61.47 -6.99
N LYS A 57 -21.40 -61.38 -8.05
CA LYS A 57 -21.49 -60.17 -8.89
C LYS A 57 -22.15 -59.07 -8.07
N LEU A 58 -21.36 -58.31 -7.33
CA LEU A 58 -21.77 -56.96 -6.95
C LEU A 58 -21.55 -56.04 -8.17
N PRO A 59 -22.57 -55.32 -8.65
CA PRO A 59 -22.41 -54.50 -9.85
C PRO A 59 -21.48 -53.31 -9.54
N GLU A 60 -20.38 -53.17 -10.28
CA GLU A 60 -19.45 -52.01 -10.22
C GLU A 60 -20.19 -50.67 -10.35
N GLU A 61 -21.29 -50.63 -11.11
CA GLU A 61 -22.15 -49.45 -11.24
C GLU A 61 -22.77 -48.99 -9.91
N THR A 62 -22.97 -49.88 -8.94
CA THR A 62 -23.58 -49.52 -7.63
C THR A 62 -22.55 -48.85 -6.71
N ILE A 63 -21.27 -49.19 -6.86
CA ILE A 63 -20.18 -48.61 -6.09
C ILE A 63 -19.80 -47.24 -6.68
N ILE A 64 -19.68 -47.13 -8.00
CA ILE A 64 -19.39 -45.85 -8.67
C ILE A 64 -20.54 -44.85 -8.48
N ASN A 65 -21.80 -45.30 -8.52
CA ASN A 65 -22.96 -44.43 -8.25
C ASN A 65 -23.15 -44.07 -6.76
N SER A 66 -22.55 -44.81 -5.82
CA SER A 66 -22.58 -44.44 -4.39
C SER A 66 -21.47 -43.45 -4.02
N PHE A 67 -20.30 -43.50 -4.67
CA PHE A 67 -19.28 -42.44 -4.55
C PHE A 67 -19.70 -41.14 -5.27
N ASN A 68 -20.35 -41.22 -6.44
CA ASN A 68 -20.87 -40.05 -7.16
C ASN A 68 -22.10 -39.39 -6.49
N LYS A 69 -22.68 -40.02 -5.45
CA LYS A 69 -23.79 -39.44 -4.67
C LYS A 69 -23.30 -38.60 -3.49
N TYR A 70 -22.03 -38.72 -3.11
CA TYR A 70 -21.42 -37.98 -1.99
C TYR A 70 -20.54 -36.80 -2.42
N ASP A 71 -20.29 -36.62 -3.72
CA ASP A 71 -19.41 -35.56 -4.24
C ASP A 71 -20.16 -34.49 -5.05
N LYS A 72 -21.32 -34.05 -4.53
CA LYS A 72 -22.15 -32.98 -5.13
C LYS A 72 -22.44 -31.79 -4.22
N ASN A 73 -21.81 -31.73 -3.05
CA ASN A 73 -21.73 -30.50 -2.27
C ASN A 73 -20.30 -29.99 -2.40
N GLU A 74 -20.03 -29.23 -3.46
CA GLU A 74 -18.79 -28.44 -3.52
C GLU A 74 -18.70 -27.64 -2.23
N CYS A 75 -17.67 -27.92 -1.43
CA CYS A 75 -17.47 -27.22 -0.18
C CYS A 75 -17.16 -25.76 -0.52
N ALA A 76 -18.08 -24.86 -0.15
CA ALA A 76 -18.00 -23.46 -0.54
C ALA A 76 -16.71 -22.81 0.00
N PRO A 77 -16.02 -21.96 -0.77
CA PRO A 77 -14.91 -21.18 -0.25
C PRO A 77 -15.40 -20.14 0.76
N CYS A 78 -14.49 -19.61 1.56
CA CYS A 78 -14.77 -18.46 2.40
C CYS A 78 -14.63 -17.19 1.57
N VAL A 79 -15.67 -16.36 1.56
CA VAL A 79 -15.75 -15.13 0.78
C VAL A 79 -16.03 -13.95 1.70
N ILE A 80 -14.99 -13.14 1.94
CA ILE A 80 -15.08 -11.95 2.79
C ILE A 80 -15.09 -10.69 1.92
N LYS A 81 -16.23 -9.99 1.92
CA LYS A 81 -16.39 -8.72 1.22
C LYS A 81 -15.85 -7.58 2.06
N VAL A 82 -14.98 -6.77 1.48
CA VAL A 82 -14.44 -5.55 2.13
C VAL A 82 -15.58 -4.63 2.58
N ASN A 83 -16.60 -4.50 1.75
CA ASN A 83 -17.84 -3.81 2.09
C ASN A 83 -18.95 -4.82 2.40
N GLY A 84 -19.56 -4.70 3.58
CA GLY A 84 -20.63 -5.59 4.04
C GLY A 84 -20.20 -6.51 5.18
N HIS A 85 -19.02 -7.12 5.12
CA HIS A 85 -18.56 -8.07 6.16
C HIS A 85 -17.50 -7.47 7.09
N MET A 86 -16.56 -6.67 6.58
CA MET A 86 -15.51 -6.07 7.41
C MET A 86 -15.99 -4.81 8.14
N THR A 87 -15.57 -4.66 9.40
CA THR A 87 -15.76 -3.46 10.23
C THR A 87 -14.42 -2.78 10.51
N ASP A 88 -14.44 -1.65 11.23
CA ASP A 88 -13.19 -0.97 11.66
C ASP A 88 -12.35 -1.84 12.61
N LYS A 89 -12.97 -2.78 13.33
CA LYS A 89 -12.31 -3.69 14.27
C LYS A 89 -12.15 -5.10 13.73
N SER A 90 -12.42 -5.33 12.44
CA SER A 90 -12.16 -6.63 11.84
C SER A 90 -10.65 -6.92 11.81
N PRO A 91 -10.24 -8.18 12.02
CA PRO A 91 -8.84 -8.57 11.91
C PRO A 91 -8.36 -8.43 10.46
N LEU A 92 -7.06 -8.22 10.32
CA LEU A 92 -6.37 -8.33 9.04
C LEU A 92 -6.25 -9.81 8.67
N LEU A 93 -6.42 -10.14 7.40
CA LEU A 93 -6.21 -11.49 6.88
C LEU A 93 -4.86 -11.53 6.17
N THR A 94 -4.03 -12.51 6.51
CA THR A 94 -2.78 -12.80 5.80
C THR A 94 -2.70 -14.28 5.46
N GLN A 95 -2.01 -14.62 4.37
CA GLN A 95 -1.67 -16.02 4.13
C GLN A 95 -0.78 -16.53 5.27
N PRO A 96 -0.84 -17.83 5.62
CA PRO A 96 -0.03 -18.40 6.68
C PRO A 96 1.46 -18.10 6.49
N ASN A 97 2.11 -17.60 7.53
CA ASN A 97 3.53 -17.23 7.55
C ASN A 97 3.93 -16.17 6.49
N LYS A 98 2.97 -15.38 5.98
CA LYS A 98 3.25 -14.24 5.09
C LYS A 98 2.89 -12.93 5.79
N LEU A 99 3.81 -11.98 5.75
CA LEU A 99 3.60 -10.62 6.27
C LEU A 99 3.07 -9.68 5.18
N ALA A 100 1.92 -10.04 4.61
CA ALA A 100 1.24 -9.24 3.60
C ALA A 100 -0.27 -9.42 3.71
N TYR A 101 -1.02 -8.31 3.57
CA TYR A 101 -2.49 -8.38 3.51
C TYR A 101 -2.93 -9.29 2.36
N MET A 102 -3.90 -10.15 2.62
CA MET A 102 -4.67 -10.77 1.55
C MET A 102 -5.44 -9.68 0.81
N GLN A 103 -5.20 -9.57 -0.49
CA GLN A 103 -5.81 -8.56 -1.32
C GLN A 103 -7.17 -9.04 -1.84
N PRO A 104 -8.20 -8.16 -1.86
CA PRO A 104 -9.45 -8.49 -2.52
C PRO A 104 -9.25 -8.59 -4.03
N ASN A 105 -10.05 -9.43 -4.67
CA ASN A 105 -10.15 -9.52 -6.13
C ASN A 105 -10.82 -8.27 -6.73
N LYS A 106 -11.01 -8.27 -8.06
CA LYS A 106 -11.70 -7.19 -8.80
C LYS A 106 -13.14 -6.93 -8.35
N SER A 107 -13.76 -7.83 -7.61
CA SER A 107 -15.13 -7.68 -7.08
C SER A 107 -15.16 -7.21 -5.61
N GLY A 108 -14.00 -6.97 -5.00
CA GLY A 108 -13.91 -6.56 -3.59
C GLY A 108 -14.00 -7.71 -2.59
N GLU A 109 -13.70 -8.94 -3.03
CA GLU A 109 -13.80 -10.16 -2.24
C GLU A 109 -12.43 -10.76 -1.96
N ILE A 110 -12.17 -11.08 -0.69
CA ILE A 110 -11.07 -11.95 -0.30
C ILE A 110 -11.61 -13.38 -0.28
N VAL A 111 -11.02 -14.25 -1.09
CA VAL A 111 -11.45 -15.64 -1.25
C VAL A 111 -10.40 -16.58 -0.67
N ILE A 112 -10.83 -17.45 0.24
CA ILE A 112 -10.01 -18.52 0.81
C ILE A 112 -10.65 -19.85 0.41
N PRO A 113 -9.93 -20.77 -0.26
CA PRO A 113 -10.45 -22.10 -0.56
C PRO A 113 -10.93 -22.82 0.70
N TYR A 114 -11.96 -23.65 0.58
CA TYR A 114 -12.41 -24.48 1.70
C TYR A 114 -11.25 -25.32 2.26
N GLY A 115 -11.14 -25.40 3.59
CA GLY A 115 -10.00 -26.04 4.25
C GLY A 115 -8.69 -25.27 4.16
N GLY A 116 -8.63 -24.15 3.44
CA GLY A 116 -7.47 -23.27 3.36
C GLY A 116 -7.21 -22.55 4.68
N TRP A 117 -5.93 -22.41 5.03
CA TRP A 117 -5.50 -21.72 6.25
C TRP A 117 -5.29 -20.23 6.00
N VAL A 118 -5.59 -19.42 7.01
CA VAL A 118 -5.36 -17.97 7.06
C VAL A 118 -4.90 -17.58 8.47
N ASP A 119 -3.99 -16.61 8.56
CA ASP A 119 -3.67 -15.96 9.83
C ASP A 119 -4.56 -14.71 9.94
N LEU A 120 -5.29 -14.62 11.05
CA LEU A 120 -6.05 -13.44 11.43
C LEU A 120 -5.18 -12.62 12.39
N ARG A 121 -5.08 -11.31 12.16
CA ARG A 121 -4.18 -10.43 12.91
C ARG A 121 -4.85 -9.19 13.46
N CYS A 122 -4.57 -8.87 14.71
CA CYS A 122 -4.94 -7.64 15.39
C CYS A 122 -3.69 -6.89 15.80
N GLY A 123 -3.65 -5.57 15.58
CA GLY A 123 -2.50 -4.74 15.93
C GLY A 123 -2.23 -4.74 17.44
N ASP A 124 -3.28 -4.79 18.26
CA ASP A 124 -3.15 -4.90 19.73
C ASP A 124 -3.49 -6.32 20.21
N ALA A 125 -4.76 -6.71 20.18
CA ALA A 125 -5.21 -8.06 20.55
C ALA A 125 -6.62 -8.34 20.00
N PHE A 126 -7.02 -9.62 19.97
CA PHE A 126 -8.43 -9.98 19.74
C PHE A 126 -9.30 -9.72 20.98
N VAL A 127 -10.60 -9.50 20.78
CA VAL A 127 -11.54 -9.44 21.90
C VAL A 127 -11.60 -10.82 22.59
N ASN A 128 -11.58 -10.83 23.92
CA ASN A 128 -11.58 -12.02 24.79
C ASN A 128 -10.31 -12.90 24.72
N THR A 129 -9.29 -12.46 23.99
CA THR A 129 -7.96 -13.07 24.07
C THR A 129 -6.91 -11.97 24.25
N CYS A 130 -5.70 -12.32 24.67
CA CYS A 130 -4.60 -11.36 24.77
C CYS A 130 -3.57 -11.54 23.65
N VAL A 131 -3.93 -12.24 22.57
CA VAL A 131 -3.01 -12.57 21.47
C VAL A 131 -3.25 -11.68 20.27
N GLN A 132 -2.20 -11.39 19.51
CA GLN A 132 -2.27 -10.63 18.26
C GLN A 132 -2.64 -11.48 17.04
N ILE A 133 -2.39 -12.80 17.09
CA ILE A 133 -2.49 -13.69 15.94
C ILE A 133 -3.36 -14.89 16.28
N LEU A 134 -4.34 -15.20 15.42
CA LEU A 134 -5.13 -16.42 15.46
C LEU A 134 -5.00 -17.17 14.14
N LYS A 135 -4.75 -18.48 14.21
CA LYS A 135 -4.78 -19.36 13.04
C LYS A 135 -6.21 -19.84 12.81
N ALA A 136 -6.69 -19.65 11.59
CA ALA A 136 -8.04 -20.01 11.20
C ALA A 136 -8.02 -20.87 9.93
N GLN A 137 -8.92 -21.84 9.86
CA GLN A 137 -9.15 -22.63 8.66
C GLN A 137 -10.51 -22.28 8.07
N CYS A 138 -10.61 -22.11 6.76
CA CYS A 138 -11.89 -21.87 6.12
C CYS A 138 -12.85 -23.06 6.27
N ASP A 139 -14.04 -22.81 6.80
CA ASP A 139 -15.13 -23.80 7.00
C ASP A 139 -16.34 -23.50 6.07
N GLY A 140 -16.17 -22.57 5.14
CA GLY A 140 -17.12 -22.22 4.09
C GLY A 140 -17.93 -20.94 4.35
N ASP A 141 -18.29 -20.26 3.26
CA ASP A 141 -19.00 -18.98 3.23
C ASP A 141 -18.31 -17.86 4.03
N GLN A 142 -18.67 -17.69 5.30
CA GLN A 142 -18.07 -16.69 6.20
C GLN A 142 -17.61 -17.33 7.51
N ASN A 143 -17.55 -18.66 7.55
CA ASN A 143 -17.25 -19.42 8.75
C ASN A 143 -15.79 -19.86 8.74
N PHE A 144 -15.16 -19.73 9.90
CA PHE A 144 -13.78 -20.12 10.12
C PHE A 144 -13.69 -21.03 11.33
N ARG A 145 -12.93 -22.11 11.19
CA ARG A 145 -12.58 -22.99 12.30
C ARG A 145 -11.36 -22.43 13.02
N ILE A 146 -11.52 -22.08 14.29
CA ILE A 146 -10.47 -21.55 15.18
C ILE A 146 -10.50 -22.40 16.44
N ASN A 147 -9.37 -23.02 16.81
CA ASN A 147 -9.28 -23.92 17.97
C ASN A 147 -10.41 -24.97 18.01
N GLN A 148 -10.72 -25.58 16.86
CA GLN A 148 -11.80 -26.57 16.65
C GLN A 148 -13.25 -26.03 16.71
N GLU A 149 -13.46 -24.76 17.03
CA GLU A 149 -14.78 -24.13 17.01
C GLU A 149 -15.03 -23.40 15.69
N VAL A 150 -16.25 -23.50 15.17
CA VAL A 150 -16.67 -22.79 13.95
C VAL A 150 -17.25 -21.44 14.34
N VAL A 151 -16.61 -20.37 13.89
CA VAL A 151 -16.94 -18.98 14.20
C VAL A 151 -17.18 -18.20 12.92
N LYS A 152 -18.29 -17.46 12.85
CA LYS A 152 -18.56 -16.56 11.73
C LYS A 152 -17.65 -15.33 11.79
N TYR A 153 -17.12 -14.90 10.65
CA TYR A 153 -16.14 -13.82 10.52
C TYR A 153 -16.54 -12.53 11.25
N GLU A 154 -17.82 -12.13 11.17
CA GLU A 154 -18.35 -10.91 11.81
C GLU A 154 -18.21 -10.91 13.35
N LYS A 155 -18.04 -12.09 13.96
CA LYS A 155 -17.86 -12.25 15.41
C LYS A 155 -16.39 -12.17 15.83
N ILE A 156 -15.45 -12.24 14.89
CA ILE A 156 -14.03 -12.16 15.16
C ILE A 156 -13.61 -10.69 15.09
N ASN A 157 -13.28 -10.10 16.24
CA ASN A 157 -12.98 -8.68 16.35
C ASN A 157 -11.69 -8.44 17.13
N CYS A 158 -10.97 -7.40 16.74
CA CYS A 158 -9.88 -6.79 17.49
C CYS A 158 -10.41 -5.87 18.58
N THR A 159 -9.62 -5.66 19.63
CA THR A 159 -9.93 -4.71 20.70
C THR A 159 -9.96 -3.27 20.19
N SER A 160 -9.04 -2.94 19.27
CA SER A 160 -8.86 -1.65 18.62
C SER A 160 -8.75 -1.79 17.09
N VAL A 161 -8.59 -0.67 16.39
CA VAL A 161 -8.34 -0.68 14.94
C VAL A 161 -6.85 -0.92 14.70
N SER A 162 -6.50 -1.96 13.93
CA SER A 162 -5.11 -2.21 13.50
C SER A 162 -4.63 -1.11 12.54
N ARG A 163 -4.01 -0.06 13.08
CA ARG A 163 -3.57 1.13 12.35
C ARG A 163 -2.05 1.08 12.13
N PRO A 164 -1.57 1.15 10.87
CA PRO A 164 -0.16 1.34 10.60
C PRO A 164 0.39 2.62 11.21
N ILE A 165 1.57 2.55 11.82
CA ILE A 165 2.26 3.69 12.44
C ILE A 165 3.63 3.93 11.78
N PRO A 166 4.10 5.18 11.68
CA PRO A 166 5.40 5.50 11.11
C PRO A 166 6.55 5.09 12.02
N THR A 167 7.56 4.42 11.46
CA THR A 167 8.84 4.16 12.12
C THR A 167 9.98 4.61 11.22
N ARG A 168 11.09 5.09 11.82
CA ARG A 168 12.29 5.48 11.08
C ARG A 168 13.04 4.22 10.67
N THR A 169 13.25 4.02 9.36
CA THR A 169 13.80 2.78 8.81
C THR A 169 15.11 2.98 8.05
N GLY A 170 15.47 4.22 7.71
CA GLY A 170 16.75 4.47 7.06
C GLY A 170 16.98 5.92 6.66
N ARG A 171 17.93 6.09 5.73
CA ARG A 171 18.29 7.37 5.14
C ARG A 171 18.50 7.22 3.64
N GLY A 172 18.08 8.24 2.90
CA GLY A 172 18.42 8.51 1.50
C GLY A 172 18.65 10.01 1.34
N ASP A 173 18.07 10.63 0.31
CA ASP A 173 18.03 12.10 0.19
C ASP A 173 17.22 12.80 1.31
N GLY A 174 16.44 12.01 2.05
CA GLY A 174 15.77 12.39 3.30
C GLY A 174 15.80 11.25 4.32
N GLU A 175 15.10 11.43 5.44
CA GLU A 175 14.80 10.35 6.38
C GLU A 175 13.76 9.40 5.75
N LEU A 176 14.07 8.11 5.72
CA LEU A 176 13.12 7.09 5.25
C LEU A 176 12.31 6.57 6.43
N LEU A 177 10.98 6.58 6.27
CA LEU A 177 10.04 6.09 7.25
C LEU A 177 9.11 5.06 6.63
N THR A 178 8.72 4.06 7.41
CA THR A 178 7.78 3.02 6.99
C THR A 178 6.53 3.10 7.86
N PHE A 179 5.36 3.10 7.25
CA PHE A 179 4.09 2.94 7.95
C PHE A 179 3.71 1.46 7.94
N ALA A 180 3.74 0.82 9.12
CA ALA A 180 3.46 -0.61 9.25
C ALA A 180 2.57 -0.93 10.45
N ASN A 181 1.81 -2.03 10.36
CA ASN A 181 1.29 -2.71 11.55
C ASN A 181 2.39 -3.64 12.07
N HIS A 182 2.65 -3.61 13.38
CA HIS A 182 3.66 -4.44 14.03
C HIS A 182 2.99 -5.61 14.76
N PHE A 183 3.53 -6.81 14.55
CA PHE A 183 3.10 -8.06 15.17
C PHE A 183 4.30 -8.77 15.81
N GLU A 184 4.03 -9.73 16.68
CA GLU A 184 5.07 -10.56 17.34
C GLU A 184 6.01 -11.27 16.34
N ASP A 185 5.53 -11.63 15.15
CA ASP A 185 6.27 -12.35 14.11
C ASP A 185 6.73 -11.47 12.94
N GLY A 186 6.57 -10.15 13.03
CA GLY A 186 7.08 -9.18 12.06
C GLY A 186 6.10 -8.04 11.77
N GLU A 187 6.32 -7.33 10.66
CA GLU A 187 5.56 -6.14 10.32
C GLU A 187 4.94 -6.20 8.91
N ILE A 188 3.78 -5.56 8.76
CA ILE A 188 3.10 -5.44 7.46
C ILE A 188 3.08 -3.97 7.04
N CYS A 189 3.95 -3.65 6.09
CA CYS A 189 4.13 -2.31 5.53
C CYS A 189 2.95 -1.91 4.64
N THR A 190 2.64 -0.61 4.63
CA THR A 190 1.53 -0.04 3.85
C THR A 190 1.95 1.10 2.94
N MET A 191 2.87 1.94 3.40
CA MET A 191 3.52 2.97 2.61
C MET A 191 4.89 3.30 3.20
N GLN A 192 5.78 3.79 2.34
CA GLN A 192 7.09 4.32 2.72
C GLN A 192 7.15 5.80 2.40
N VAL A 193 7.77 6.60 3.26
CA VAL A 193 7.88 8.05 3.14
C VAL A 193 9.35 8.44 3.10
N CYS A 194 9.72 9.32 2.17
CA CYS A 194 11.01 10.01 2.19
C CYS A 194 10.80 11.46 2.63
N PHE A 195 11.27 11.81 3.83
CA PHE A 195 10.98 13.06 4.50
C PHE A 195 12.22 13.94 4.69
N ASP A 196 12.10 15.21 4.33
CA ASP A 196 13.09 16.25 4.63
C ASP A 196 12.73 16.95 5.94
N LYS A 197 13.41 16.55 7.00
CA LYS A 197 13.24 17.11 8.35
C LYS A 197 13.74 18.54 8.51
N ILE A 198 14.52 19.07 7.56
CA ILE A 198 15.04 20.44 7.63
C ILE A 198 13.97 21.40 7.12
N ASN A 199 13.42 21.10 5.94
CA ASN A 199 12.40 21.94 5.31
C ASN A 199 10.97 21.56 5.69
N LEU A 200 10.80 20.49 6.50
CA LEU A 200 9.52 19.93 6.94
C LEU A 200 8.61 19.57 5.75
N LYS A 201 9.18 18.90 4.75
CA LYS A 201 8.48 18.49 3.51
C LYS A 201 8.73 17.02 3.19
N THR A 202 7.75 16.38 2.58
CA THR A 202 7.90 15.00 2.08
C THR A 202 8.28 15.02 0.61
N TYR A 203 9.40 14.39 0.24
CA TYR A 203 9.81 14.27 -1.15
C TYR A 203 8.86 13.38 -1.94
N TYR A 204 8.57 12.18 -1.41
CA TYR A 204 7.61 11.25 -1.97
C TYR A 204 7.07 10.29 -0.92
N VAL A 205 5.93 9.69 -1.24
CA VAL A 205 5.35 8.52 -0.57
C VAL A 205 5.17 7.41 -1.59
N ALA A 206 5.69 6.23 -1.26
CA ALA A 206 5.59 5.02 -2.06
C ALA A 206 4.52 4.09 -1.48
N HIS A 207 3.62 3.59 -2.32
CA HIS A 207 2.58 2.63 -1.94
C HIS A 207 2.09 1.83 -3.13
N THR A 208 1.27 0.80 -2.87
CA THR A 208 0.75 -0.10 -3.91
C THR A 208 -0.77 0.07 -4.05
N ILE A 209 -1.24 0.16 -5.30
CA ILE A 209 -2.66 0.04 -5.66
C ILE A 209 -2.88 -1.33 -6.27
N TYR A 210 -3.77 -2.12 -5.67
CA TYR A 210 -4.19 -3.41 -6.20
C TYR A 210 -5.46 -3.29 -7.06
N ALA A 211 -5.73 -4.29 -7.90
CA ALA A 211 -6.96 -4.36 -8.69
C ALA A 211 -8.24 -4.21 -7.84
N GLY A 212 -8.26 -4.77 -6.63
CA GLY A 212 -9.39 -4.67 -5.71
C GLY A 212 -9.52 -3.32 -4.98
N THR A 213 -8.58 -2.37 -5.16
CA THR A 213 -8.58 -1.07 -4.45
C THR A 213 -9.79 -0.21 -4.79
N LYS A 214 -10.38 -0.38 -5.97
CA LYS A 214 -11.66 0.25 -6.33
C LYS A 214 -12.77 -0.06 -5.32
N HIS A 215 -12.73 -1.25 -4.71
CA HIS A 215 -13.68 -1.76 -3.71
C HIS A 215 -13.20 -1.57 -2.26
N ARG A 216 -12.27 -0.65 -2.03
CA ARG A 216 -11.86 -0.20 -0.69
C ARG A 216 -13.03 -0.01 0.26
N LYS A 217 -12.75 -0.07 1.56
CA LYS A 217 -13.74 0.16 2.60
C LYS A 217 -14.34 1.55 2.44
N LEU A 218 -15.66 1.61 2.27
CA LEU A 218 -16.40 2.86 2.16
C LEU A 218 -16.81 3.38 3.54
N LYS A 219 -17.08 4.69 3.61
CA LYS A 219 -17.60 5.38 4.80
C LYS A 219 -16.72 5.26 6.05
N VAL A 220 -15.42 5.01 5.90
CA VAL A 220 -14.46 5.10 7.03
C VAL A 220 -14.44 6.54 7.53
N PRO A 221 -14.71 6.82 8.82
CA PRO A 221 -14.66 8.17 9.36
C PRO A 221 -13.29 8.82 9.14
N ARG A 222 -13.27 10.11 8.81
CA ARG A 222 -12.02 10.88 8.77
C ARG A 222 -11.52 11.08 10.20
N THR A 223 -10.21 10.98 10.39
CA THR A 223 -9.54 11.32 11.67
C THR A 223 -8.81 12.64 11.52
N ASN A 224 -8.43 13.25 12.65
CA ASN A 224 -7.50 14.37 12.65
C ASN A 224 -6.12 13.92 12.17
N PHE A 225 -5.38 14.84 11.55
CA PHE A 225 -4.00 14.60 11.17
C PHE A 225 -3.10 14.56 12.41
N SER A 226 -2.15 13.63 12.44
CA SER A 226 -1.08 13.59 13.44
C SER A 226 0.27 13.99 12.84
N GLN A 227 1.16 14.53 13.69
CA GLN A 227 2.54 14.87 13.34
C GLN A 227 3.60 14.13 14.18
N GLU A 228 3.23 13.69 15.39
CA GLU A 228 4.15 13.06 16.36
C GLU A 228 5.42 13.90 16.57
N ASP A 229 6.59 13.27 16.71
CA ASP A 229 7.88 13.93 16.93
C ASP A 229 8.57 14.40 15.62
N PHE A 230 7.96 14.16 14.46
CA PHE A 230 8.57 14.42 13.15
C PHE A 230 8.62 15.91 12.75
N PHE A 231 7.86 16.77 13.44
CA PHE A 231 7.76 18.20 13.17
C PHE A 231 8.07 19.01 14.45
N PRO A 232 9.33 19.00 14.92
CA PRO A 232 9.69 19.67 16.18
C PRO A 232 9.51 21.19 16.06
N GLY A 233 8.97 21.80 17.12
CA GLY A 233 8.81 23.26 17.20
C GLY A 233 7.69 23.85 16.35
N VAL A 234 6.96 23.05 15.56
CA VAL A 234 5.89 23.53 14.67
C VAL A 234 4.58 22.82 14.95
N ASN A 235 3.50 23.58 15.14
CA ASN A 235 2.15 23.03 15.13
C ASN A 235 1.63 23.04 13.69
N VAL A 236 1.81 21.92 12.98
CA VAL A 236 1.53 21.84 11.55
C VAL A 236 0.04 22.05 11.26
N ASP A 237 -0.86 21.51 12.08
CA ASP A 237 -2.30 21.70 11.90
C ASP A 237 -2.70 23.18 12.02
N HIS A 238 -2.05 23.93 12.91
CA HIS A 238 -2.25 25.37 13.03
C HIS A 238 -1.84 26.12 11.75
N CYS A 239 -0.72 25.76 11.12
CA CYS A 239 -0.27 26.35 9.85
C CYS A 239 -1.30 26.20 8.72
N TYR A 240 -2.11 25.14 8.74
CA TYR A 240 -3.17 24.91 7.76
C TYR A 240 -4.47 25.68 8.01
N LYS A 241 -4.60 26.44 9.12
CA LYS A 241 -5.79 27.27 9.34
C LYS A 241 -5.77 28.46 8.37
N GLN A 242 -6.89 28.74 7.70
CA GLN A 242 -6.98 29.84 6.72
C GLN A 242 -6.51 31.18 7.28
N LYS A 243 -6.85 31.50 8.54
CA LYS A 243 -6.37 32.72 9.21
C LYS A 243 -4.83 32.77 9.28
N THR A 244 -4.20 31.68 9.73
CA THR A 244 -2.74 31.55 9.81
C THR A 244 -2.10 31.61 8.41
N GLN A 245 -2.75 31.03 7.39
CA GLN A 245 -2.31 31.15 6.00
C GLN A 245 -2.35 32.61 5.53
N ILE A 246 -3.43 33.34 5.78
CA ILE A 246 -3.56 34.75 5.43
C ILE A 246 -2.44 35.55 6.10
N GLU A 247 -2.23 35.39 7.41
CA GLU A 247 -1.18 36.09 8.15
C GLU A 247 0.23 35.79 7.59
N THR A 248 0.51 34.51 7.33
CA THR A 248 1.83 34.06 6.87
C THR A 248 2.11 34.51 5.43
N LEU A 249 1.16 34.30 4.52
CA LEU A 249 1.32 34.69 3.13
C LEU A 249 1.29 36.22 2.96
N SER A 250 0.53 36.96 3.78
CA SER A 250 0.57 38.43 3.72
C SER A 250 1.93 38.97 4.13
N ARG A 251 2.59 38.34 5.11
CA ARG A 251 3.97 38.67 5.47
C ARG A 251 4.95 38.37 4.33
N ILE A 252 4.76 37.29 3.58
CA ILE A 252 5.61 36.93 2.44
C ILE A 252 5.41 37.90 1.27
N LEU A 253 4.16 38.25 0.96
CA LEU A 253 3.79 38.98 -0.25
C LEU A 253 3.71 40.49 -0.06
N GLY A 254 3.74 41.01 1.18
CA GLY A 254 3.57 42.43 1.45
C GLY A 254 2.17 42.98 1.09
N VAL A 255 1.21 42.11 0.81
CA VAL A 255 -0.20 42.43 0.49
C VAL A 255 -1.14 41.55 1.28
N ASP A 256 -2.42 41.95 1.42
CA ASP A 256 -3.43 41.11 2.07
C ASP A 256 -3.69 39.84 1.23
N ALA A 257 -3.23 38.70 1.74
CA ALA A 257 -3.37 37.41 1.07
C ALA A 257 -4.81 36.87 1.06
N SER A 258 -5.80 37.57 1.62
CA SER A 258 -7.22 37.20 1.48
C SER A 258 -7.71 37.21 0.03
N ILE A 259 -6.99 37.89 -0.88
CA ILE A 259 -7.24 37.83 -2.33
C ILE A 259 -7.01 36.42 -2.89
N TYR A 260 -6.13 35.64 -2.25
CA TYR A 260 -5.84 34.26 -2.63
C TYR A 260 -6.58 33.28 -1.70
N ILE A 261 -6.50 33.47 -0.39
CA ILE A 261 -7.11 32.58 0.61
C ILE A 261 -8.57 32.96 0.85
N THR A 262 -9.47 32.09 0.38
CA THR A 262 -10.93 32.25 0.49
C THR A 262 -11.55 31.02 1.14
N THR A 263 -12.86 31.07 1.41
CA THR A 263 -13.61 29.90 1.90
C THR A 263 -13.64 28.75 0.89
N LYS A 264 -13.49 29.05 -0.41
CA LYS A 264 -13.52 28.06 -1.50
C LYS A 264 -12.13 27.57 -1.91
N ASN A 265 -11.11 28.41 -1.79
CA ASN A 265 -9.74 28.06 -2.17
C ASN A 265 -8.73 28.51 -1.12
N TYR A 266 -7.97 27.56 -0.62
CA TYR A 266 -6.98 27.71 0.43
C TYR A 266 -6.00 26.53 0.32
N LEU A 267 -4.88 26.57 1.04
CA LEU A 267 -3.94 25.45 1.06
C LEU A 267 -4.48 24.36 1.99
N SER A 268 -4.86 23.24 1.39
CA SER A 268 -5.37 22.05 2.06
C SER A 268 -4.23 21.05 2.34
N ARG A 269 -4.51 20.08 3.21
CA ARG A 269 -3.62 18.94 3.51
C ARG A 269 -3.74 17.91 2.38
N GLY A 270 -3.09 18.20 1.25
CA GLY A 270 -3.10 17.32 0.08
C GLY A 270 -2.38 16.02 0.40
N HIS A 271 -3.08 14.89 0.31
CA HIS A 271 -2.48 13.58 0.59
C HIS A 271 -1.52 13.19 -0.54
N LEU A 272 -0.42 12.52 -0.20
CA LEU A 272 0.49 11.93 -1.20
C LEU A 272 0.08 10.48 -1.50
N ALA A 273 -0.02 9.62 -0.48
CA ALA A 273 -0.83 8.40 -0.57
C ALA A 273 -2.27 8.74 -0.20
N ALA A 274 -3.16 8.75 -1.18
CA ALA A 274 -4.56 9.08 -0.96
C ALA A 274 -5.21 8.09 0.01
N LYS A 275 -6.12 8.58 0.86
CA LYS A 275 -6.97 7.70 1.68
C LYS A 275 -7.64 6.62 0.82
N ALA A 276 -8.09 6.99 -0.37
CA ALA A 276 -8.79 6.11 -1.29
C ALA A 276 -7.87 5.06 -1.96
N ASP A 277 -6.55 5.18 -1.86
CA ASP A 277 -5.62 4.16 -2.34
C ASP A 277 -5.46 3.00 -1.34
N GLN A 278 -6.00 3.16 -0.14
CA GLN A 278 -5.91 2.17 0.93
C GLN A 278 -7.23 1.38 1.05
N ILE A 279 -7.12 0.05 1.12
CA ILE A 279 -8.28 -0.84 1.07
C ILE A 279 -8.97 -0.93 2.42
N PHE A 280 -8.20 -1.16 3.49
CA PHE A 280 -8.72 -1.43 4.83
C PHE A 280 -8.80 -0.15 5.68
N SER A 281 -9.73 -0.10 6.62
CA SER A 281 -9.98 1.07 7.47
C SER A 281 -8.75 1.55 8.25
N GLY A 282 -7.95 0.62 8.79
CA GLY A 282 -6.69 0.93 9.47
C GLY A 282 -5.69 1.64 8.56
N GLN A 283 -5.50 1.12 7.35
CA GLN A 283 -4.67 1.73 6.32
C GLN A 283 -5.20 3.12 5.91
N GLN A 284 -6.52 3.27 5.72
CA GLN A 284 -7.12 4.57 5.40
C GLN A 284 -6.94 5.59 6.51
N LYS A 285 -6.92 5.17 7.78
CA LYS A 285 -6.71 6.07 8.93
C LYS A 285 -5.25 6.46 9.08
N SER A 286 -4.28 5.62 8.68
CA SER A 286 -2.86 5.96 8.74
C SER A 286 -2.44 7.01 7.71
N THR A 287 -3.24 7.23 6.64
CA THR A 287 -2.93 8.29 5.65
C THR A 287 -3.09 9.70 6.20
N PHE A 288 -3.80 9.88 7.32
CA PHE A 288 -3.99 11.17 8.01
C PHE A 288 -2.78 11.50 8.90
N HIS A 289 -1.61 11.57 8.29
CA HIS A 289 -0.36 11.94 8.94
C HIS A 289 0.32 13.04 8.13
N PHE A 290 0.92 14.05 8.77
CA PHE A 290 1.54 15.16 8.03
C PHE A 290 2.76 14.76 7.21
N LEU A 291 3.44 13.67 7.58
CA LEU A 291 4.43 12.97 6.74
C LEU A 291 3.87 12.52 5.38
N ASN A 292 2.56 12.31 5.27
CA ASN A 292 1.87 11.90 4.04
C ASN A 292 1.10 13.07 3.40
N ALA A 293 1.46 14.32 3.70
CA ALA A 293 0.77 15.48 3.15
C ALA A 293 1.71 16.60 2.73
N ALA A 294 1.26 17.39 1.77
CA ALA A 294 1.89 18.65 1.39
C ALA A 294 0.83 19.74 1.14
N PRO A 295 1.18 21.04 1.26
CA PRO A 295 0.24 22.13 1.00
C PRO A 295 -0.27 22.13 -0.43
N GLN A 296 -1.56 21.90 -0.62
CA GLN A 296 -2.15 21.78 -1.95
C GLN A 296 -3.35 22.71 -2.07
N TRP A 297 -3.39 23.56 -3.10
CA TRP A 297 -4.54 24.43 -3.32
C TRP A 297 -5.82 23.61 -3.45
N GLN A 298 -6.85 23.98 -2.69
CA GLN A 298 -8.08 23.19 -2.58
C GLN A 298 -8.79 22.98 -3.93
N SER A 299 -8.72 23.97 -4.83
CA SER A 299 -9.29 23.85 -6.17
C SER A 299 -8.55 22.83 -7.05
N PHE A 300 -7.25 22.64 -6.82
CA PHE A 300 -6.44 21.61 -7.46
C PHE A 300 -6.63 20.24 -6.80
N ASN A 301 -6.53 20.16 -5.47
CA ASN A 301 -6.71 18.94 -4.68
C ASN A 301 -8.07 18.29 -4.96
N GLY A 302 -9.16 19.06 -4.85
CA GLY A 302 -10.52 18.59 -5.16
C GLY A 302 -10.89 18.66 -6.64
N GLY A 303 -9.97 19.09 -7.50
CA GLY A 303 -10.14 19.21 -8.95
C GLY A 303 -9.47 18.06 -9.68
N ASN A 304 -8.58 18.40 -10.63
CA ASN A 304 -7.94 17.41 -11.49
C ASN A 304 -7.08 16.40 -10.73
N TRP A 305 -6.54 16.76 -9.55
CA TRP A 305 -5.75 15.81 -8.75
C TRP A 305 -6.60 14.65 -8.23
N SER A 306 -7.79 14.93 -7.69
CA SER A 306 -8.73 13.89 -7.26
C SER A 306 -9.15 12.99 -8.42
N THR A 307 -9.33 13.55 -9.62
CA THR A 307 -9.64 12.79 -10.83
C THR A 307 -8.51 11.82 -11.19
N ILE A 308 -7.26 12.30 -11.21
CA ILE A 308 -6.07 11.46 -11.43
C ILE A 308 -6.05 10.28 -10.45
N GLU A 309 -6.26 10.55 -9.16
CA GLU A 309 -6.25 9.51 -8.14
C GLU A 309 -7.36 8.46 -8.37
N ASP A 310 -8.57 8.88 -8.74
CA ASP A 310 -9.68 7.97 -9.04
C ASP A 310 -9.42 7.12 -10.29
N ASP A 311 -8.91 7.71 -11.35
CA ASP A 311 -8.68 7.03 -12.62
C ASP A 311 -7.52 6.02 -12.54
N VAL A 312 -6.50 6.27 -11.71
CA VAL A 312 -5.43 5.28 -11.44
C VAL A 312 -6.00 4.03 -10.75
N ARG A 313 -6.92 4.21 -9.79
CA ARG A 313 -7.60 3.08 -9.13
C ARG A 313 -8.52 2.33 -10.12
N GLU A 314 -9.21 3.07 -10.97
CA GLU A 314 -10.07 2.52 -12.01
C GLU A 314 -9.26 1.71 -13.04
N TYR A 315 -8.12 2.23 -13.48
CA TYR A 315 -7.20 1.54 -14.38
C TYR A 315 -6.72 0.22 -13.79
N ALA A 316 -6.31 0.20 -12.52
CA ALA A 316 -5.88 -1.01 -11.83
C ALA A 316 -6.98 -2.08 -11.81
N ASN A 317 -8.22 -1.67 -11.51
CA ASN A 317 -9.37 -2.57 -11.44
C ASN A 317 -9.74 -3.13 -12.82
N ASN A 318 -9.91 -2.27 -13.82
CA ASN A 318 -10.31 -2.67 -15.17
C ASN A 318 -9.28 -3.65 -15.78
N ASN A 319 -7.99 -3.35 -15.64
CA ASN A 319 -6.93 -4.19 -16.20
C ASN A 319 -6.56 -5.38 -15.31
N GLY A 320 -6.92 -5.38 -14.02
CA GLY A 320 -6.56 -6.49 -13.11
C GLY A 320 -5.11 -6.50 -12.70
N THR A 321 -4.51 -5.33 -12.68
CA THR A 321 -3.10 -5.17 -12.39
C THR A 321 -2.86 -4.63 -10.99
N THR A 322 -1.63 -4.80 -10.54
CA THR A 322 -1.08 -4.13 -9.36
C THR A 322 -0.17 -2.99 -9.84
N LEU A 323 -0.41 -1.80 -9.33
CA LEU A 323 0.34 -0.59 -9.67
C LEU A 323 1.20 -0.17 -8.48
N LEU A 324 2.50 -0.06 -8.70
CA LEU A 324 3.44 0.56 -7.80
C LEU A 324 3.38 2.08 -8.00
N CYS A 325 3.15 2.82 -6.92
CA CYS A 325 2.94 4.27 -6.97
C CYS A 325 3.97 5.01 -6.13
N TRP A 326 4.51 6.10 -6.67
CA TRP A 326 5.26 7.10 -5.92
C TRP A 326 4.64 8.46 -6.17
N THR A 327 4.12 9.07 -5.12
CA THR A 327 3.50 10.41 -5.18
C THR A 327 4.33 11.40 -4.39
N GLY A 328 4.68 12.51 -4.99
CA GLY A 328 5.60 13.48 -4.39
C GLY A 328 5.43 14.89 -4.91
N ILE A 329 6.39 15.73 -4.53
CA ILE A 329 6.36 17.18 -4.78
C ILE A 329 7.63 17.63 -5.50
N LEU A 330 7.52 18.72 -6.29
CA LEU A 330 8.67 19.33 -6.95
C LEU A 330 8.55 20.86 -6.95
N GLY A 331 9.67 21.53 -6.65
CA GLY A 331 9.78 22.99 -6.62
C GLY A 331 8.93 23.68 -5.54
N ILE A 332 8.95 25.01 -5.52
CA ILE A 332 8.16 25.85 -4.62
C ILE A 332 7.25 26.75 -5.46
N CYS A 333 5.97 26.79 -5.11
CA CYS A 333 4.97 27.65 -5.73
C CYS A 333 5.27 29.11 -5.38
N THR A 334 4.94 30.02 -6.30
CA THR A 334 5.18 31.46 -6.14
C THR A 334 3.91 32.24 -6.43
N LEU A 335 3.79 33.40 -5.78
CA LEU A 335 2.80 34.43 -6.10
C LEU A 335 3.50 35.80 -6.13
N PRO A 336 2.98 36.77 -6.88
CA PRO A 336 3.54 38.11 -6.92
C PRO A 336 3.35 38.81 -5.56
N ASP A 337 4.39 39.49 -5.09
CA ASP A 337 4.31 40.45 -3.99
C ASP A 337 3.70 41.79 -4.43
N VAL A 338 3.71 42.77 -3.51
CA VAL A 338 3.23 44.14 -3.74
C VAL A 338 3.88 44.84 -4.93
N ASP A 339 5.12 44.47 -5.28
CA ASP A 339 5.89 45.04 -6.38
C ASP A 339 5.79 44.17 -7.66
N GLY A 340 5.01 43.09 -7.62
CA GLY A 340 4.84 42.15 -8.73
C GLY A 340 5.95 41.10 -8.84
N VAL A 341 6.88 41.03 -7.87
CA VAL A 341 7.98 40.07 -7.86
C VAL A 341 7.51 38.74 -7.29
N GLN A 342 7.85 37.63 -7.95
CA GLN A 342 7.43 36.29 -7.54
C GLN A 342 8.14 35.85 -6.25
N GLN A 343 7.37 35.62 -5.18
CA GLN A 343 7.88 35.18 -3.88
C GLN A 343 7.52 33.71 -3.59
N PRO A 344 8.44 32.91 -3.03
CA PRO A 344 8.21 31.51 -2.71
C PRO A 344 7.31 31.33 -1.48
N LEU A 345 6.23 30.55 -1.65
CA LEU A 345 5.22 30.37 -0.62
C LEU A 345 5.61 29.29 0.40
N HIS A 346 5.38 29.58 1.68
CA HIS A 346 5.60 28.68 2.80
C HIS A 346 4.45 28.82 3.81
N LEU A 347 4.09 27.72 4.48
CA LEU A 347 3.06 27.75 5.53
C LEU A 347 3.61 28.09 6.92
N HIS A 348 4.94 28.09 7.09
CA HIS A 348 5.56 28.42 8.36
C HIS A 348 6.81 29.27 8.15
N ILE A 349 6.97 30.26 9.03
CA ILE A 349 8.19 31.05 9.18
C ILE A 349 8.43 31.13 10.69
N ASP A 350 9.59 30.63 11.13
CA ASP A 350 9.95 30.60 12.55
C ASP A 350 10.40 31.98 13.07
N GLU A 351 10.78 32.04 14.35
CA GLU A 351 11.25 33.27 15.00
C GLU A 351 12.59 33.78 14.44
N GLN A 352 13.36 32.93 13.77
CA GLN A 352 14.63 33.28 13.13
C GLN A 352 14.46 33.63 11.64
N ASN A 353 13.22 33.78 11.16
CA ASN A 353 12.87 33.98 9.76
C ASN A 353 13.29 32.82 8.83
N ASN A 354 13.42 31.59 9.34
CA ASN A 354 13.54 30.42 8.47
C ASN A 354 12.16 30.02 7.95
N HIS A 355 12.06 29.84 6.64
CA HIS A 355 10.86 29.43 5.96
C HIS A 355 10.81 27.90 5.86
N THR A 356 9.75 27.27 6.37
CA THR A 356 9.55 25.81 6.33
C THR A 356 8.13 25.46 5.92
N ILE A 357 7.87 24.18 5.62
CA ILE A 357 6.61 23.70 5.03
C ILE A 357 6.33 24.45 3.71
N PRO A 358 7.20 24.30 2.70
CA PRO A 358 7.02 24.95 1.41
C PRO A 358 5.74 24.49 0.73
N VAL A 359 5.10 25.40 0.01
CA VAL A 359 4.00 25.06 -0.90
C VAL A 359 4.61 24.55 -2.20
N PRO A 360 4.38 23.29 -2.60
CA PRO A 360 4.96 22.73 -3.82
C PRO A 360 4.54 23.48 -5.07
N LYS A 361 5.45 23.63 -6.04
CA LYS A 361 5.12 24.11 -7.40
C LYS A 361 4.30 23.06 -8.16
N LEU A 362 4.73 21.80 -8.06
CA LEU A 362 4.16 20.66 -8.76
C LEU A 362 3.93 19.51 -7.79
N PHE A 363 2.88 18.75 -8.03
CA PHE A 363 2.72 17.39 -7.52
C PHE A 363 2.96 16.42 -8.67
N PHE A 364 3.56 15.28 -8.40
CA PHE A 364 3.73 14.22 -9.38
C PHE A 364 3.28 12.88 -8.80
N ARG A 365 2.85 11.99 -9.68
CA ARG A 365 2.52 10.61 -9.37
C ARG A 365 3.11 9.70 -10.43
N ILE A 366 4.13 8.94 -10.05
CA ILE A 366 4.73 7.89 -10.88
C ILE A 366 3.91 6.62 -10.64
N VAL A 367 3.43 6.00 -11.71
CA VAL A 367 2.62 4.78 -11.67
C VAL A 367 3.28 3.74 -12.56
N ILE A 368 3.65 2.60 -12.00
CA ILE A 368 4.30 1.51 -12.73
C ILE A 368 3.52 0.22 -12.50
N ASP A 369 3.13 -0.43 -13.59
CA ASP A 369 2.54 -1.76 -13.57
C ASP A 369 3.57 -2.80 -13.07
N SER A 370 3.23 -3.56 -12.04
CA SER A 370 4.20 -4.41 -11.35
C SER A 370 4.72 -5.58 -12.20
N GLU A 371 3.92 -6.06 -13.16
CA GLU A 371 4.24 -7.21 -14.00
C GLU A 371 4.92 -6.78 -15.30
N SER A 372 4.24 -5.94 -16.10
CA SER A 372 4.74 -5.50 -17.39
C SER A 372 5.87 -4.47 -17.29
N ARG A 373 5.99 -3.79 -16.13
CA ARG A 373 6.91 -2.68 -15.88
C ARG A 373 6.72 -1.47 -16.81
N LYS A 374 5.57 -1.37 -17.48
CA LYS A 374 5.19 -0.12 -18.16
C LYS A 374 4.83 0.93 -17.10
N GLY A 375 5.27 2.16 -17.29
CA GLY A 375 5.04 3.22 -16.32
C GLY A 375 4.72 4.58 -16.93
N ILE A 376 4.10 5.45 -16.16
CA ILE A 376 3.76 6.81 -16.56
C ILE A 376 3.90 7.75 -15.36
N VAL A 377 4.20 9.01 -15.62
CA VAL A 377 4.16 10.06 -14.61
C VAL A 377 3.02 11.00 -14.93
N LEU A 378 2.17 11.25 -13.94
CA LEU A 378 1.10 12.23 -13.98
C LEU A 378 1.55 13.43 -13.13
N VAL A 379 1.54 14.62 -13.71
CA VAL A 379 2.03 15.84 -13.06
C VAL A 379 0.90 16.85 -12.99
N GLY A 380 0.74 17.49 -11.82
CA GLY A 380 -0.23 18.55 -11.59
C GLY A 380 0.42 19.84 -11.11
N VAL A 381 -0.03 20.96 -11.66
CA VAL A 381 0.43 22.31 -11.33
C VAL A 381 -0.35 22.85 -10.14
N ASN A 382 0.35 23.05 -9.02
CA ASN A 382 -0.23 23.53 -7.78
C ASN A 382 -0.21 25.06 -7.70
N ASN A 383 -0.80 25.70 -8.71
CA ASN A 383 -1.02 27.15 -8.71
C ASN A 383 -2.22 27.50 -9.59
N PRO A 384 -3.41 27.70 -8.99
CA PRO A 384 -4.63 28.00 -9.75
C PRO A 384 -4.72 29.46 -10.21
N TYR A 385 -3.73 30.30 -9.91
CA TYR A 385 -3.71 31.72 -10.26
C TYR A 385 -2.91 32.04 -11.52
N LEU A 386 -2.35 31.01 -12.16
CA LEU A 386 -1.63 31.16 -13.42
C LEU A 386 -2.59 31.30 -14.60
N THR A 387 -2.11 31.98 -15.63
CA THR A 387 -2.61 31.84 -16.99
C THR A 387 -2.02 30.61 -17.67
N LEU A 388 -2.64 30.15 -18.76
CA LEU A 388 -2.09 29.06 -19.57
C LEU A 388 -0.71 29.38 -20.14
N GLU A 389 -0.46 30.65 -20.45
CA GLU A 389 0.84 31.07 -20.98
C GLU A 389 1.94 30.99 -19.92
N GLU A 390 1.64 31.39 -18.68
CA GLU A 390 2.59 31.27 -17.56
C GLU A 390 2.87 29.80 -17.21
N VAL A 391 1.90 28.90 -17.36
CA VAL A 391 2.16 27.45 -17.23
C VAL A 391 3.18 26.99 -18.27
N ARG A 392 3.01 27.40 -19.53
CA ARG A 392 3.88 26.96 -20.65
C ARG A 392 5.29 27.55 -20.58
N THR A 393 5.40 28.81 -20.18
CA THR A 393 6.67 29.56 -20.19
C THR A 393 7.38 29.56 -18.83
N GLY A 394 6.65 29.41 -17.73
CA GLY A 394 7.14 29.51 -16.35
C GLY A 394 7.82 28.24 -15.80
N ALA A 395 8.37 27.38 -16.66
CA ALA A 395 9.02 26.12 -16.29
C ALA A 395 8.15 25.20 -15.40
N TYR A 396 6.84 25.10 -15.69
CA TYR A 396 5.94 24.11 -15.07
C TYR A 396 5.90 22.81 -15.87
N MET A 397 6.13 22.88 -17.18
CA MET A 397 6.24 21.71 -18.07
C MET A 397 7.64 21.12 -17.95
N VAL A 398 7.87 20.25 -16.95
CA VAL A 398 9.21 19.70 -16.71
C VAL A 398 9.60 18.60 -17.69
N ALA A 399 8.67 18.00 -18.42
CA ALA A 399 8.98 16.96 -19.39
C ALA A 399 8.01 17.03 -20.58
N GLU A 400 8.36 16.34 -21.67
CA GLU A 400 7.50 16.22 -22.85
C GLU A 400 6.11 15.69 -22.47
N ASP A 401 5.07 16.41 -22.90
CA ASP A 401 3.67 16.12 -22.60
C ASP A 401 3.15 15.00 -23.53
N LEU A 402 2.81 13.86 -22.93
CA LEU A 402 2.21 12.70 -23.60
C LEU A 402 0.69 12.63 -23.42
N SER A 403 0.06 13.64 -22.81
CA SER A 403 -1.36 13.57 -22.39
C SER A 403 -2.34 13.29 -23.52
N ASP A 404 -2.06 13.74 -24.75
CA ASP A 404 -2.94 13.50 -25.90
C ASP A 404 -2.99 12.01 -26.31
N GLN A 405 -2.05 11.20 -25.82
CA GLN A 405 -1.99 9.75 -26.05
C GLN A 405 -2.57 8.94 -24.87
N VAL A 406 -2.98 9.61 -23.79
CA VAL A 406 -3.49 9.00 -22.55
C VAL A 406 -5.01 9.16 -22.51
N THR A 407 -5.75 8.08 -22.77
CA THR A 407 -7.22 8.11 -22.86
C THR A 407 -7.93 7.64 -21.60
N TRP A 408 -7.21 7.04 -20.66
CA TRP A 408 -7.78 6.43 -19.46
C TRP A 408 -7.88 7.40 -18.27
N ILE A 409 -7.37 8.63 -18.40
CA ILE A 409 -7.55 9.71 -17.41
C ILE A 409 -8.61 10.69 -17.91
N GLN A 410 -9.65 10.92 -17.11
CA GLN A 410 -10.82 11.76 -17.40
C GLN A 410 -10.69 13.18 -16.83
N TRP A 411 -9.51 13.78 -16.96
CA TRP A 411 -9.21 15.13 -16.47
C TRP A 411 -9.66 16.25 -17.42
N ASP A 412 -9.80 17.46 -16.86
CA ASP A 412 -9.88 18.69 -17.65
C ASP A 412 -8.49 19.34 -17.65
N ARG A 413 -7.54 18.72 -18.36
CA ARG A 413 -6.09 18.91 -18.16
C ARG A 413 -5.61 20.36 -18.30
N GLN A 414 -6.28 21.17 -19.13
CA GLN A 414 -5.92 22.56 -19.36
C GLN A 414 -6.63 23.54 -18.41
N ASN A 415 -7.50 23.06 -17.52
CA ASN A 415 -8.21 23.90 -16.57
C ASN A 415 -7.30 24.27 -15.38
N VAL A 416 -6.63 25.41 -15.50
CA VAL A 416 -5.69 25.91 -14.48
C VAL A 416 -6.37 26.10 -13.12
N ASN A 417 -7.62 26.54 -13.08
CA ASN A 417 -8.36 26.71 -11.83
C ASN A 417 -8.51 25.39 -11.06
N LYS A 418 -8.68 24.26 -11.78
CA LYS A 418 -8.71 22.90 -11.21
C LYS A 418 -7.32 22.25 -11.10
N GLY A 419 -6.27 23.02 -11.36
CA GLY A 419 -4.88 22.60 -11.50
C GLY A 419 -4.61 22.01 -12.88
N TYR A 420 -3.75 22.67 -13.66
CA TYR A 420 -3.29 22.15 -14.95
C TYR A 420 -2.58 20.82 -14.74
N CYS A 421 -2.86 19.82 -15.57
CA CYS A 421 -2.24 18.51 -15.49
C CYS A 421 -1.66 18.06 -16.82
N TYR A 422 -0.64 17.21 -16.76
CA TYR A 422 -0.09 16.56 -17.94
C TYR A 422 0.54 15.21 -17.58
N ALA A 423 0.85 14.40 -18.58
CA ALA A 423 1.55 13.13 -18.44
C ALA A 423 2.92 13.16 -19.12
N CYS A 424 3.88 12.40 -18.61
CA CYS A 424 5.16 12.18 -19.27
C CYS A 424 5.71 10.77 -18.98
N SER A 425 6.76 10.38 -19.69
CA SER A 425 7.43 9.09 -19.46
C SER A 425 8.25 9.12 -18.17
N VAL A 426 8.33 7.98 -17.48
CA VAL A 426 9.16 7.84 -16.27
C VAL A 426 10.64 8.17 -16.52
N PRO A 427 11.28 7.73 -17.62
CA PRO A 427 12.66 8.11 -17.92
C PRO A 427 12.87 9.62 -18.09
N ASN A 428 11.98 10.32 -18.82
CA ASN A 428 12.11 11.76 -19.03
C ASN A 428 11.95 12.53 -17.71
N PHE A 429 11.04 12.08 -16.85
CA PHE A 429 10.82 12.71 -15.54
C PHE A 429 11.99 12.50 -14.56
N THR A 430 12.47 11.26 -14.44
CA THR A 430 13.58 10.88 -13.53
C THR A 430 14.94 11.43 -13.97
N ALA A 431 15.10 11.77 -15.24
CA ALA A 431 16.25 12.53 -15.71
C ALA A 431 16.37 13.92 -15.03
N ILE A 432 15.26 14.47 -14.54
CA ILE A 432 15.17 15.82 -13.97
C ILE A 432 15.02 15.77 -12.45
N VAL A 433 14.15 14.90 -11.93
CA VAL A 433 13.91 14.79 -10.48
C VAL A 433 14.86 13.79 -9.87
N LYS A 434 15.79 14.27 -9.03
CA LYS A 434 16.85 13.44 -8.45
C LYS A 434 16.47 12.76 -7.14
N ASN A 435 15.63 13.37 -6.32
CA ASN A 435 15.25 12.87 -4.98
C ASN A 435 14.21 11.72 -5.04
N LEU A 436 14.55 10.64 -5.73
CA LEU A 436 13.69 9.51 -6.03
C LEU A 436 14.50 8.19 -5.96
N PRO A 437 13.85 7.05 -5.65
CA PRO A 437 14.52 5.75 -5.64
C PRO A 437 14.68 5.22 -7.07
N HIS A 438 15.61 5.79 -7.84
CA HIS A 438 15.75 5.54 -9.29
C HIS A 438 15.83 4.06 -9.69
N ASP A 439 16.42 3.21 -8.85
CA ASP A 439 16.50 1.77 -9.12
C ASP A 439 15.12 1.09 -9.17
N ASP A 440 14.17 1.57 -8.37
CA ASP A 440 12.80 1.04 -8.31
C ASP A 440 11.92 1.55 -9.47
N LEU A 441 12.36 2.62 -10.15
CA LEU A 441 11.59 3.36 -11.15
C LEU A 441 11.88 2.96 -12.60
N LYS A 442 12.66 1.89 -12.83
CA LYS A 442 12.98 1.41 -14.18
C LYS A 442 11.73 0.90 -14.89
N THR A 443 11.49 1.37 -16.13
CA THR A 443 10.31 1.00 -16.92
C THR A 443 10.66 0.41 -18.28
N THR A 444 9.82 -0.50 -18.78
CA THR A 444 9.95 -1.14 -20.11
C THR A 444 9.22 -0.38 -21.22
N GLY A 445 8.38 0.60 -20.87
CA GLY A 445 7.59 1.40 -21.79
C GLY A 445 6.62 2.32 -21.04
N VAL A 446 5.75 3.02 -21.79
CA VAL A 446 4.76 3.93 -21.20
C VAL A 446 3.44 3.20 -20.91
N LEU A 447 2.87 3.42 -19.73
CA LEU A 447 1.63 2.79 -19.29
C LEU A 447 0.41 3.41 -19.98
N GLY A 448 -0.45 2.56 -20.57
CA GLY A 448 -1.78 2.95 -21.04
C GLY A 448 -1.80 3.93 -22.23
N LEU A 449 -0.74 3.96 -23.05
CA LEU A 449 -0.79 4.68 -24.33
C LEU A 449 -1.80 4.01 -25.27
N LYS A 450 -2.51 4.83 -26.04
CA LYS A 450 -3.35 4.36 -27.14
C LYS A 450 -2.49 3.55 -28.12
N GLU A 451 -2.89 2.31 -28.41
CA GLU A 451 -2.29 1.58 -29.52
C GLU A 451 -2.60 2.34 -30.81
N LEU A 452 -1.55 2.79 -31.51
CA LEU A 452 -1.71 3.33 -32.85
C LEU A 452 -2.23 2.17 -33.72
N SER A 453 -3.46 2.29 -34.20
CA SER A 453 -4.00 1.40 -35.22
C SER A 453 -3.04 1.41 -36.41
N LYS A 454 -2.34 0.29 -36.63
CA LYS A 454 -1.50 0.09 -37.81
C LYS A 454 -2.33 -0.03 -39.07
#